data_AF-A0A7K7AV21-F1
#
_entry.id   AF-A0A7K7AV21-F1
#
_cell.length_a   1.000
_cell.length_b   1.000
_cell.length_c   1.000
_cell.angle_alpha   90.00
_cell.angle_beta   90.00
_cell.angle_gamma   90.00
#
_symmetry.space_group_name_H-M   'P 1'
#
loop_
_entity.id
_entity.type
_entity.pdbx_description
1 polymer ?
#
loop_
_entity_poly.entity_id
_entity_poly.type
_entity_poly.pdbx_seq_one_letter_code
_entity_poly.pdbx_strand_id
1 'polypeptide(L)'
;YRYYFPCQRWLAVEEDDGQIVRELVPVDEAFVKKDSENDGQSLATLGLEQKAKSTTYIVKVKTGDKKNAGTDANVFIILYGSKDDTGIISLKASKSNKNKFERGKVDEFTVEAVDIGDLKKIKIGHDNKGSSTGWFLEWVEIDAPSLGRCLKFPSGRWLDKSEDDGAIERIIFPAELQTKEYIPFVPYEITVYTSDIFGAGTDADVFIVLYGSDGICTQQKSLCLNKREQRMYFERNSVNQFIVELEDVGDMIEKIRIGHTGGGLNSGWHLDHVAIRRLLPNGK
;
A
#
# COMPACT_ATOMS: atom_id res chain seq x y z
N TYR A 1 -20.69 -7.96 1.97
CA TYR A 1 -21.64 -7.01 2.58
C TYR A 1 -21.03 -5.61 2.56
N ARG A 2 -21.82 -4.53 2.54
CA ARG A 2 -21.33 -3.15 2.57
C ARG A 2 -21.82 -2.47 3.85
N TYR A 3 -20.90 -1.82 4.57
CA TYR A 3 -21.15 -1.08 5.81
C TYR A 3 -21.17 0.41 5.51
N TYR A 4 -22.07 1.15 6.17
CA TYR A 4 -22.22 2.60 5.98
C TYR A 4 -22.04 3.33 7.31
N PHE A 5 -21.14 4.30 7.35
CA PHE A 5 -20.73 5.03 8.57
C PHE A 5 -21.04 6.52 8.39
N PRO A 6 -22.23 7.01 8.80
CA PRO A 6 -22.58 8.42 8.70
C PRO A 6 -21.75 9.25 9.67
N CYS A 7 -21.34 10.44 9.22
CA CYS A 7 -20.60 11.40 10.02
C CYS A 7 -21.32 12.75 10.05
N GLN A 8 -21.47 13.42 8.90
CA GLN A 8 -22.07 14.75 8.72
C GLN A 8 -21.53 15.78 9.73
N ARG A 9 -20.21 15.81 9.91
CA ARG A 9 -19.53 16.63 10.92
C ARG A 9 -18.24 17.20 10.37
N TRP A 10 -17.83 18.34 10.94
CA TRP A 10 -16.47 18.81 10.74
C TRP A 10 -15.49 17.95 11.54
N LEU A 11 -14.38 17.65 10.88
CA LEU A 11 -13.14 17.18 11.44
C LEU A 11 -12.15 18.33 11.26
N ALA A 12 -12.14 19.27 12.20
CA ALA A 12 -11.30 20.46 12.15
C ALA A 12 -11.13 21.04 13.55
N VAL A 13 -9.97 21.63 13.84
CA VAL A 13 -9.71 22.23 15.15
C VAL A 13 -10.46 23.55 15.39
N GLU A 14 -10.82 24.24 14.31
CA GLU A 14 -11.50 25.56 14.36
C GLU A 14 -13.00 25.48 14.07
N GLU A 15 -13.56 24.29 13.80
CA GLU A 15 -14.98 24.09 13.48
C GLU A 15 -15.61 23.03 14.39
N ASP A 16 -16.94 23.07 14.49
CA ASP A 16 -17.77 22.09 15.24
C ASP A 16 -17.30 21.88 16.68
N ASP A 17 -16.73 20.72 17.01
CA ASP A 17 -16.24 20.37 18.35
C ASP A 17 -14.70 20.33 18.46
N GLY A 18 -13.99 20.86 17.45
CA GLY A 18 -12.53 20.94 17.46
C GLY A 18 -11.82 19.59 17.25
N GLN A 19 -12.55 18.50 17.02
CA GLN A 19 -11.96 17.17 16.82
C GLN A 19 -11.59 16.96 15.36
N ILE A 20 -10.45 16.32 15.10
CA ILE A 20 -9.98 15.95 13.75
C ILE A 20 -10.09 14.44 13.46
N VAL A 21 -10.76 13.71 14.37
CA VAL A 21 -10.95 12.26 14.32
C VAL A 21 -12.33 11.92 14.85
N ARG A 22 -12.99 10.93 14.24
CA ARG A 22 -14.28 10.40 14.67
C ARG A 22 -14.23 8.89 14.81
N GLU A 23 -14.91 8.37 15.83
CA GLU A 23 -15.32 6.96 15.87
C GLU A 23 -16.77 6.85 15.38
N LEU A 24 -16.99 6.04 14.35
CA LEU A 24 -18.29 5.89 13.70
C LEU A 24 -18.74 4.43 13.74
N VAL A 25 -20.02 4.21 13.99
CA VAL A 25 -20.65 2.87 13.98
C VAL A 25 -21.44 2.71 12.68
N PRO A 26 -21.56 1.47 12.15
CA PRO A 26 -22.29 1.27 10.92
C PRO A 26 -23.80 1.41 11.14
N VAL A 27 -24.50 1.86 10.11
CA VAL A 27 -25.96 1.90 10.05
C VAL A 27 -26.45 1.12 8.82
N ASP A 28 -27.74 0.82 8.80
CA ASP A 28 -28.38 0.27 7.60
C ASP A 28 -28.33 1.29 6.45
N GLU A 29 -28.16 0.80 5.23
CA GLU A 29 -28.07 1.60 4.01
C GLU A 29 -29.25 2.60 3.86
N ALA A 30 -30.44 2.23 4.34
CA ALA A 30 -31.63 3.06 4.30
C ALA A 30 -31.48 4.40 5.06
N PHE A 31 -30.55 4.50 6.02
CA PHE A 31 -30.30 5.71 6.78
C PHE A 31 -29.32 6.68 6.10
N VAL A 32 -28.67 6.27 5.01
CA VAL A 32 -27.70 7.09 4.27
C VAL A 32 -28.23 7.54 2.91
N LYS A 33 -28.99 6.69 2.21
CA LYS A 33 -29.50 6.94 0.84
C LYS A 33 -30.71 7.89 0.76
N LYS A 34 -30.70 9.05 1.41
CA LYS A 34 -31.84 9.98 1.24
C LYS A 34 -31.83 10.80 -0.04
N ASP A 35 -30.69 11.12 -0.67
CA ASP A 35 -30.65 11.83 -1.96
C ASP A 35 -29.27 11.68 -2.63
N SER A 36 -29.08 10.75 -3.58
CA SER A 36 -28.04 10.82 -4.65
C SER A 36 -28.03 9.56 -5.51
N GLU A 37 -28.79 9.59 -6.61
CA GLU A 37 -28.58 8.70 -7.74
C GLU A 37 -27.45 9.27 -8.63
N ASN A 38 -26.26 8.67 -8.58
CA ASN A 38 -25.34 8.76 -9.72
C ASN A 38 -24.29 7.64 -9.69
N ASP A 39 -24.70 6.43 -10.06
CA ASP A 39 -23.75 5.32 -10.28
C ASP A 39 -23.23 5.38 -11.72
N GLY A 40 -22.33 6.33 -11.97
CA GLY A 40 -21.61 6.44 -13.23
C GLY A 40 -20.39 5.52 -13.21
N GLN A 41 -20.46 4.38 -13.93
CA GLN A 41 -19.32 3.51 -14.20
C GLN A 41 -18.21 4.29 -14.91
N SER A 42 -17.25 4.79 -14.13
CA SER A 42 -16.10 5.56 -14.61
C SER A 42 -14.87 4.67 -14.79
N LEU A 43 -13.87 5.14 -15.55
CA LEU A 43 -12.56 4.47 -15.70
C LEU A 43 -11.85 4.20 -14.36
N ALA A 44 -12.18 4.94 -13.30
CA ALA A 44 -11.69 4.68 -11.95
C ALA A 44 -12.11 3.29 -11.44
N THR A 45 -13.30 2.81 -11.83
CA THR A 45 -13.83 1.49 -11.44
C THR A 45 -12.93 0.36 -11.93
N LEU A 46 -12.44 0.43 -13.18
CA LEU A 46 -11.56 -0.60 -13.75
C LEU A 46 -10.21 -0.66 -13.03
N GLY A 47 -9.61 0.49 -12.71
CA GLY A 47 -8.36 0.55 -11.97
C GLY A 47 -8.51 -0.01 -10.55
N LEU A 48 -9.64 0.26 -9.90
CA LEU A 48 -9.96 -0.27 -8.57
C LEU A 48 -10.22 -1.78 -8.60
N GLU A 49 -10.91 -2.29 -9.62
CA GLU A 49 -11.09 -3.74 -9.81
C GLU A 49 -9.76 -4.47 -10.01
N GLN A 50 -8.83 -3.89 -10.78
CA GLN A 50 -7.50 -4.44 -10.95
C GLN A 50 -6.72 -4.39 -9.63
N LYS A 51 -6.84 -3.30 -8.86
CA LYS A 51 -6.20 -3.15 -7.56
C LYS A 51 -6.73 -4.17 -6.54
N ALA A 52 -8.04 -4.44 -6.56
CA ALA A 52 -8.68 -5.47 -5.73
C ALA A 52 -8.21 -6.90 -6.03
N LYS A 53 -7.67 -7.13 -7.22
CA LYS A 53 -7.12 -8.44 -7.66
C LYS A 53 -5.60 -8.47 -7.67
N SER A 54 -4.95 -7.39 -7.22
CA SER A 54 -3.50 -7.27 -7.13
C SER A 54 -3.04 -7.50 -5.70
N THR A 55 -1.79 -7.92 -5.55
CA THR A 55 -1.09 -7.99 -4.27
C THR A 55 -0.01 -6.92 -4.25
N THR A 56 0.09 -6.21 -3.13
CA THR A 56 1.24 -5.33 -2.88
C THR A 56 2.38 -6.12 -2.27
N TYR A 57 3.56 -6.02 -2.89
CA TYR A 57 4.83 -6.55 -2.40
C TYR A 57 5.70 -5.40 -1.88
N ILE A 58 6.09 -5.47 -0.62
CA ILE A 58 7.08 -4.56 -0.03
C ILE A 58 8.45 -5.20 -0.18
N VAL A 59 9.25 -4.65 -1.09
CA VAL A 59 10.58 -5.18 -1.44
C VAL A 59 11.64 -4.37 -0.72
N LYS A 60 12.34 -5.00 0.22
CA LYS A 60 13.51 -4.44 0.91
C LYS A 60 14.78 -5.02 0.33
N VAL A 61 15.67 -4.18 -0.16
CA VAL A 61 16.95 -4.58 -0.77
C VAL A 61 18.08 -4.09 0.12
N LYS A 62 18.94 -5.00 0.58
CA LYS A 62 20.13 -4.67 1.35
C LYS A 62 21.36 -4.72 0.44
N THR A 63 21.98 -3.57 0.26
CA THR A 63 23.36 -3.50 -0.23
C THR A 63 24.31 -3.80 0.93
N GLY A 64 25.25 -4.72 0.74
CA GLY A 64 26.16 -5.12 1.81
C GLY A 64 27.17 -4.05 2.18
N ASP A 65 27.80 -4.23 3.34
CA ASP A 65 28.80 -3.29 3.87
C ASP A 65 30.23 -3.67 3.46
N LYS A 66 30.47 -3.83 2.15
CA LYS A 66 31.81 -4.03 1.59
C LYS A 66 32.32 -2.76 0.91
N LYS A 67 33.64 -2.61 0.80
CA LYS A 67 34.24 -1.50 0.05
C LYS A 67 33.70 -1.52 -1.39
N ASN A 68 33.23 -0.38 -1.88
CA ASN A 68 32.63 -0.20 -3.21
C ASN A 68 31.40 -1.08 -3.50
N ALA A 69 30.65 -1.48 -2.46
CA ALA A 69 29.46 -2.31 -2.62
C ALA A 69 28.25 -1.62 -3.27
N GLY A 70 28.23 -0.28 -3.30
CA GLY A 70 27.10 0.50 -3.81
C GLY A 70 27.13 0.70 -5.32
N THR A 71 25.95 0.86 -5.92
CA THR A 71 25.80 1.00 -7.37
C THR A 71 24.95 2.20 -7.76
N ASP A 72 25.36 2.86 -8.84
CA ASP A 72 24.59 3.91 -9.52
C ASP A 72 23.78 3.36 -10.71
N ALA A 73 23.90 2.05 -10.98
CA ALA A 73 23.21 1.40 -12.10
C ALA A 73 21.71 1.27 -11.84
N ASN A 74 20.93 1.10 -12.91
CA ASN A 74 19.49 0.92 -12.77
C ASN A 74 19.18 -0.52 -12.35
N VAL A 75 18.79 -0.70 -11.08
CA VAL A 75 18.41 -2.00 -10.52
C VAL A 75 16.99 -2.38 -10.93
N PHE A 76 16.79 -3.65 -11.27
CA PHE A 76 15.49 -4.23 -11.58
C PHE A 76 15.27 -5.55 -10.84
N ILE A 77 14.00 -5.94 -10.71
CA ILE A 77 13.57 -7.21 -10.14
C ILE A 77 12.47 -7.86 -11.00
N ILE A 78 12.39 -9.19 -10.99
CA ILE A 78 11.27 -10.00 -11.47
C ILE A 78 10.85 -10.91 -10.33
N LEU A 79 9.56 -10.93 -10.00
CA LEU A 79 8.99 -11.87 -9.02
C LEU A 79 8.35 -13.03 -9.78
N TYR A 80 8.78 -14.26 -9.50
CA TYR A 80 8.21 -15.45 -10.11
C TYR A 80 7.32 -16.17 -9.10
N GLY A 81 6.02 -16.18 -9.36
CA GLY A 81 5.06 -16.91 -8.57
C GLY A 81 4.70 -18.27 -9.16
N SER A 82 3.76 -18.98 -8.53
CA SER A 82 3.28 -20.29 -9.00
C SER A 82 2.35 -20.22 -10.21
N LYS A 83 1.75 -19.05 -10.48
CA LYS A 83 0.79 -18.84 -11.57
C LYS A 83 1.38 -18.03 -12.72
N ASP A 84 2.17 -17.01 -12.40
CA ASP A 84 2.73 -16.06 -13.38
C ASP A 84 4.00 -15.37 -12.84
N ASP A 85 4.57 -14.45 -13.60
CA ASP A 85 5.64 -13.54 -13.17
C ASP A 85 5.32 -12.07 -13.46
N THR A 86 6.03 -11.16 -12.81
CA THR A 86 5.76 -9.72 -12.90
C THR A 86 6.35 -9.05 -14.15
N GLY A 87 7.14 -9.77 -14.94
CA GLY A 87 8.11 -9.17 -15.84
C GLY A 87 9.12 -8.29 -15.09
N ILE A 88 9.87 -7.49 -15.87
CA ILE A 88 10.90 -6.59 -15.35
C ILE A 88 10.27 -5.38 -14.68
N ILE A 89 10.55 -5.21 -13.39
CA ILE A 89 10.19 -4.02 -12.61
C ILE A 89 11.45 -3.25 -12.26
N SER A 90 11.53 -1.99 -12.68
CA SER A 90 12.63 -1.09 -12.28
C SER A 90 12.41 -0.52 -10.88
N LEU A 91 13.41 -0.66 -10.00
CA LEU A 91 13.36 -0.18 -8.62
C LEU A 91 13.84 1.29 -8.54
N LYS A 92 12.98 2.21 -9.00
CA LYS A 92 13.34 3.63 -9.21
C LYS A 92 13.16 4.54 -7.99
N ALA A 93 12.13 4.29 -7.19
CA ALA A 93 11.70 5.19 -6.11
C ALA A 93 11.67 4.45 -4.76
N SER A 94 12.75 4.58 -4.00
CA SER A 94 12.83 4.04 -2.63
C SER A 94 12.05 4.94 -1.68
N LYS A 95 11.30 4.32 -0.76
CA LYS A 95 10.60 5.00 0.33
C LYS A 95 11.54 5.51 1.41
N SER A 96 12.70 4.86 1.57
CA SER A 96 13.64 5.12 2.66
C SER A 96 14.78 6.05 2.26
N ASN A 97 15.28 5.98 1.01
CA ASN A 97 16.45 6.77 0.60
C ASN A 97 16.27 7.44 -0.75
N LYS A 98 16.71 8.71 -0.86
CA LYS A 98 16.79 9.42 -2.15
C LYS A 98 17.87 8.86 -3.04
N ASN A 99 19.05 8.58 -2.47
CA ASN A 99 20.12 7.86 -3.16
C ASN A 99 20.06 6.38 -2.77
N LYS A 100 19.89 5.51 -3.75
CA LYS A 100 19.47 4.12 -3.53
C LYS A 100 20.65 3.19 -3.73
N PHE A 101 20.57 1.99 -3.17
CA PHE A 101 21.54 0.92 -3.30
C PHE A 101 22.94 1.28 -2.80
N GLU A 102 23.03 2.25 -1.90
CA GLU A 102 24.27 2.69 -1.27
C GLU A 102 24.83 1.65 -0.31
N ARG A 103 26.15 1.61 -0.19
CA ARG A 103 26.86 0.67 0.69
C ARG A 103 26.24 0.62 2.10
N GLY A 104 25.92 -0.60 2.55
CA GLY A 104 25.36 -0.84 3.88
C GLY A 104 23.93 -0.33 4.08
N LYS A 105 23.27 0.25 3.07
CA LYS A 105 21.89 0.75 3.19
C LYS A 105 20.86 -0.30 2.83
N VAL A 106 19.65 -0.07 3.33
CA VAL A 106 18.44 -0.82 2.97
C VAL A 106 17.49 0.14 2.27
N ASP A 107 17.10 -0.23 1.06
CA ASP A 107 16.11 0.46 0.27
C ASP A 107 14.79 -0.29 0.27
N GLU A 108 13.68 0.43 0.45
CA GLU A 108 12.34 -0.15 0.46
C GLU A 108 11.55 0.35 -0.75
N PHE A 109 10.97 -0.59 -1.50
CA PHE A 109 10.16 -0.33 -2.68
C PHE A 109 8.78 -0.97 -2.53
N THR A 110 7.81 -0.43 -3.27
CA THR A 110 6.48 -1.02 -3.39
C THR A 110 6.28 -1.49 -4.82
N VAL A 111 5.91 -2.75 -4.95
CA VAL A 111 5.63 -3.42 -6.21
C VAL A 111 4.20 -3.92 -6.15
N GLU A 112 3.37 -3.53 -7.11
CA GLU A 112 2.02 -4.07 -7.26
C GLU A 112 2.02 -5.05 -8.44
N ALA A 113 1.44 -6.23 -8.23
CA ALA A 113 1.27 -7.21 -9.29
C ALA A 113 -0.07 -7.94 -9.15
N VAL A 114 -0.69 -8.27 -10.29
CA VAL A 114 -1.83 -9.19 -10.33
C VAL A 114 -1.41 -10.54 -9.76
N ASP A 115 -2.36 -11.34 -9.27
CA ASP A 115 -2.18 -12.68 -8.70
C ASP A 115 -1.18 -13.58 -9.45
N ILE A 116 0.10 -13.50 -9.06
CA ILE A 116 1.18 -14.40 -9.50
C ILE A 116 1.17 -15.73 -8.72
N GLY A 117 0.27 -15.90 -7.76
CA GLY A 117 0.26 -17.03 -6.82
C GLY A 117 1.40 -16.95 -5.79
N ASP A 118 1.82 -18.11 -5.28
CA ASP A 118 2.88 -18.19 -4.28
C ASP A 118 4.22 -17.74 -4.85
N LEU A 119 4.87 -16.74 -4.24
CA LEU A 119 6.22 -16.33 -4.62
C LEU A 119 7.23 -17.47 -4.42
N LYS A 120 7.90 -17.90 -5.50
CA LYS A 120 8.83 -19.04 -5.50
C LYS A 120 10.29 -18.63 -5.62
N LYS A 121 10.60 -17.59 -6.40
CA LYS A 121 11.96 -17.09 -6.62
C LYS A 121 11.91 -15.66 -7.15
N ILE A 122 13.06 -14.99 -7.13
CA ILE A 122 13.23 -13.68 -7.75
C ILE A 122 14.38 -13.72 -8.74
N LYS A 123 14.33 -12.84 -9.74
CA LYS A 123 15.52 -12.43 -10.50
C LYS A 123 15.80 -10.97 -10.18
N ILE A 124 17.02 -10.64 -9.79
CA ILE A 124 17.42 -9.27 -9.49
C ILE A 124 18.76 -8.97 -10.16
N GLY A 125 18.92 -7.75 -10.66
CA GLY A 125 20.11 -7.35 -11.40
C GLY A 125 20.12 -5.87 -11.70
N HIS A 126 21.10 -5.44 -12.50
CA HIS A 126 21.23 -4.06 -12.94
C HIS A 126 21.64 -3.99 -14.42
N ASP A 127 21.48 -2.82 -15.03
CA ASP A 127 21.77 -2.59 -16.45
C ASP A 127 23.24 -2.32 -16.79
N ASN A 128 24.12 -2.36 -15.78
CA ASN A 128 25.56 -2.05 -15.88
C ASN A 128 25.85 -0.69 -16.57
N LYS A 129 25.00 0.32 -16.34
CA LYS A 129 25.23 1.71 -16.77
C LYS A 129 25.63 2.59 -15.58
N GLY A 130 26.35 3.67 -15.87
CA GLY A 130 26.85 4.60 -14.85
C GLY A 130 28.33 4.41 -14.54
N SER A 131 28.84 5.17 -13.58
CA SER A 131 30.26 5.21 -13.20
C SER A 131 30.67 4.15 -12.18
N SER A 132 29.76 3.76 -11.28
CA SER A 132 29.97 2.70 -10.29
C SER A 132 28.90 1.63 -10.49
N THR A 133 29.18 0.64 -11.33
CA THR A 133 28.20 -0.39 -11.69
C THR A 133 28.25 -1.61 -10.78
N GLY A 134 29.40 -1.87 -10.16
CA GLY A 134 29.59 -2.98 -9.23
C GLY A 134 28.66 -2.91 -8.04
N TRP A 135 27.98 -4.02 -7.75
CA TRP A 135 27.01 -4.07 -6.67
C TRP A 135 27.16 -5.32 -5.83
N PHE A 136 27.36 -5.17 -4.52
CA PHE A 136 27.33 -6.31 -3.61
C PHE A 136 25.94 -6.41 -2.97
N LEU A 137 25.11 -7.30 -3.50
CA LEU A 137 23.79 -7.59 -2.98
C LEU A 137 23.91 -8.55 -1.79
N GLU A 138 23.50 -8.10 -0.60
CA GLU A 138 23.53 -8.93 0.60
C GLU A 138 22.30 -9.84 0.64
N TRP A 139 21.10 -9.25 0.59
CA TRP A 139 19.83 -9.97 0.57
C TRP A 139 18.70 -9.10 0.02
N VAL A 140 17.61 -9.77 -0.38
CA VAL A 140 16.29 -9.15 -0.62
C VAL A 140 15.30 -9.75 0.36
N GLU A 141 14.40 -8.94 0.92
CA GLU A 141 13.27 -9.37 1.73
C GLU A 141 12.00 -8.88 1.08
N ILE A 142 11.00 -9.75 0.92
CA ILE A 142 9.75 -9.42 0.26
C ILE A 142 8.61 -9.79 1.20
N ASP A 143 7.89 -8.77 1.64
CA ASP A 143 6.67 -8.93 2.41
C ASP A 143 5.45 -8.81 1.49
N ALA A 144 4.55 -9.79 1.55
CA ALA A 144 3.34 -9.88 0.76
C ALA A 144 2.14 -10.03 1.71
N PRO A 145 1.57 -8.93 2.21
CA PRO A 145 0.50 -8.96 3.22
C PRO A 145 -0.70 -9.79 2.83
N SER A 146 -1.20 -9.66 1.59
CA SER A 146 -2.35 -10.44 1.13
C SER A 146 -2.09 -11.95 0.98
N LEU A 147 -0.82 -12.36 1.02
CA LEU A 147 -0.44 -13.77 1.09
C LEU A 147 -0.09 -14.20 2.52
N GLY A 148 0.05 -13.26 3.46
CA GLY A 148 0.46 -13.52 4.84
C GLY A 148 1.89 -14.03 4.95
N ARG A 149 2.80 -13.61 4.06
CA ARG A 149 4.17 -14.15 4.00
C ARG A 149 5.22 -13.06 3.83
N CYS A 150 6.29 -13.16 4.62
CA CYS A 150 7.52 -12.39 4.45
C CYS A 150 8.67 -13.36 4.14
N LEU A 151 9.24 -13.27 2.94
CA LEU A 151 10.28 -14.17 2.44
C LEU A 151 11.64 -13.47 2.37
N LYS A 152 12.69 -14.14 2.83
CA LYS A 152 14.08 -13.67 2.72
C LYS A 152 14.80 -14.40 1.60
N PHE A 153 15.51 -13.65 0.76
CA PHE A 153 16.29 -14.12 -0.39
C PHE A 153 17.76 -13.73 -0.18
N PRO A 154 18.57 -14.57 0.50
CA PRO A 154 19.99 -14.31 0.67
C PRO A 154 20.73 -14.39 -0.67
N SER A 155 21.63 -13.43 -0.92
CA SER A 155 22.53 -13.44 -2.08
C SER A 155 23.97 -13.57 -1.63
N GLY A 156 24.48 -12.54 -0.94
CA GLY A 156 25.87 -12.49 -0.46
C GLY A 156 26.91 -12.52 -1.58
N ARG A 157 26.58 -12.00 -2.77
CA ARG A 157 27.40 -12.07 -3.98
C ARG A 157 27.53 -10.72 -4.66
N TRP A 158 28.64 -10.55 -5.37
CA TRP A 158 28.79 -9.46 -6.32
C TRP A 158 27.92 -9.71 -7.56
N LEU A 159 27.29 -8.61 -7.99
CA LEU A 159 26.70 -8.41 -9.29
C LEU A 159 27.57 -7.35 -9.99
N ASP A 160 28.62 -7.81 -10.64
CA ASP A 160 29.67 -6.98 -11.24
C ASP A 160 30.42 -7.82 -12.29
N LYS A 161 30.81 -7.22 -13.42
CA LYS A 161 31.59 -7.89 -14.47
C LYS A 161 33.04 -8.19 -14.07
N SER A 162 33.56 -7.53 -13.04
CA SER A 162 34.94 -7.58 -12.60
C SER A 162 35.14 -8.27 -11.25
N GLU A 163 34.07 -8.65 -10.56
CA GLU A 163 34.09 -9.32 -9.25
C GLU A 163 33.30 -10.64 -9.30
N ASP A 164 33.52 -11.53 -8.32
CA ASP A 164 32.96 -12.89 -8.25
C ASP A 164 33.04 -13.66 -9.59
N ASP A 165 31.89 -13.92 -10.22
CA ASP A 165 31.73 -14.71 -11.45
C ASP A 165 31.38 -13.85 -12.68
N GLY A 166 31.45 -12.52 -12.56
CA GLY A 166 31.17 -11.60 -13.66
C GLY A 166 29.66 -11.38 -13.94
N ALA A 167 28.76 -12.03 -13.20
CA ALA A 167 27.32 -11.89 -13.42
C ALA A 167 26.81 -10.52 -12.92
N ILE A 168 25.86 -9.91 -13.64
CA ILE A 168 25.21 -8.64 -13.25
C ILE A 168 23.73 -8.81 -12.86
N GLU A 169 23.26 -10.05 -12.88
CA GLU A 169 21.92 -10.47 -12.50
C GLU A 169 21.95 -11.90 -11.96
N ARG A 170 21.05 -12.23 -11.04
CA ARG A 170 20.92 -13.57 -10.46
C ARG A 170 19.47 -13.95 -10.19
N ILE A 171 19.20 -15.24 -10.34
CA ILE A 171 18.00 -15.87 -9.80
C ILE A 171 18.32 -16.32 -8.37
N ILE A 172 17.48 -15.93 -7.41
CA ILE A 172 17.64 -16.22 -5.99
C ILE A 172 16.36 -16.87 -5.46
N PHE A 173 16.52 -17.88 -4.62
CA PHE A 173 15.44 -18.63 -3.98
C PHE A 173 15.27 -18.19 -2.53
N PRO A 174 14.05 -18.28 -1.96
CA PRO A 174 13.81 -17.90 -0.59
C PRO A 174 14.50 -18.90 0.36
N ALA A 175 15.04 -18.40 1.46
CA ALA A 175 15.48 -19.23 2.57
C ALA A 175 14.26 -19.62 3.40
N GLU A 176 13.72 -20.83 3.19
CA GLU A 176 12.47 -21.30 3.81
C GLU A 176 12.46 -21.16 5.34
N LEU A 177 13.58 -21.46 6.00
CA LEU A 177 13.70 -21.34 7.47
C LEU A 177 13.66 -19.88 7.98
N GLN A 178 13.80 -18.89 7.09
CA GLN A 178 13.70 -17.47 7.40
C GLN A 178 12.36 -16.88 6.93
N THR A 179 11.51 -17.67 6.28
CA THR A 179 10.16 -17.24 5.89
C THR A 179 9.29 -17.09 7.13
N LYS A 180 8.63 -15.94 7.25
CA LYS A 180 7.64 -15.67 8.30
C LYS A 180 6.26 -15.73 7.69
N GLU A 181 5.35 -16.42 8.36
CA GLU A 181 3.95 -16.49 7.98
C GLU A 181 3.09 -15.80 9.04
N TYR A 182 2.03 -15.13 8.62
CA TYR A 182 1.09 -14.41 9.45
C TYR A 182 -0.29 -14.41 8.81
N ILE A 183 -1.29 -13.93 9.54
CA ILE A 183 -2.67 -13.86 9.02
C ILE A 183 -2.70 -12.95 7.79
N PRO A 184 -3.11 -13.46 6.61
CA PRO A 184 -3.15 -12.65 5.40
C PRO A 184 -4.03 -11.43 5.56
N PHE A 185 -3.58 -10.33 4.98
CA PHE A 185 -4.38 -9.13 4.86
C PHE A 185 -5.46 -9.36 3.81
N VAL A 186 -6.56 -8.63 3.91
CA VAL A 186 -7.65 -8.67 2.95
C VAL A 186 -7.87 -7.28 2.36
N PRO A 187 -8.22 -7.19 1.07
CA PRO A 187 -8.54 -5.90 0.47
C PRO A 187 -9.90 -5.40 0.96
N TYR A 188 -9.94 -4.14 1.38
CA TYR A 188 -11.17 -3.41 1.66
C TYR A 188 -11.35 -2.31 0.61
N GLU A 189 -12.54 -2.25 0.03
CA GLU A 189 -13.01 -1.09 -0.71
C GLU A 189 -13.56 -0.07 0.29
N ILE A 190 -12.94 1.11 0.33
CA ILE A 190 -13.32 2.22 1.20
C ILE A 190 -13.74 3.37 0.29
N THR A 191 -15.00 3.78 0.37
CA THR A 191 -15.56 4.92 -0.34
C THR A 191 -15.80 6.05 0.65
N VAL A 192 -15.19 7.20 0.43
CA VAL A 192 -15.30 8.38 1.28
C VAL A 192 -16.09 9.45 0.55
N TYR A 193 -17.11 10.00 1.21
CA TYR A 193 -17.97 11.05 0.67
C TYR A 193 -17.69 12.34 1.44
N THR A 194 -17.11 13.33 0.75
CA THR A 194 -16.92 14.67 1.30
C THR A 194 -18.17 15.49 1.00
N SER A 195 -18.70 16.19 2.00
CA SER A 195 -19.96 16.94 1.85
C SER A 195 -19.87 18.08 0.83
N ASP A 196 -21.02 18.49 0.28
CA ASP A 196 -21.15 19.68 -0.55
C ASP A 196 -21.33 20.97 0.29
N ILE A 197 -20.45 21.16 1.27
CA ILE A 197 -20.44 22.35 2.13
C ILE A 197 -19.22 23.22 1.75
N PHE A 198 -19.37 24.54 1.83
CA PHE A 198 -18.27 25.45 1.56
C PHE A 198 -17.07 25.13 2.47
N GLY A 199 -15.89 24.93 1.86
CA GLY A 199 -14.66 24.58 2.60
C GLY A 199 -14.58 23.13 3.08
N ALA A 200 -15.49 22.25 2.67
CA ALA A 200 -15.54 20.87 3.15
C ALA A 200 -14.33 20.00 2.79
N GLY A 201 -13.48 20.40 1.85
CA GLY A 201 -12.36 19.58 1.39
C GLY A 201 -11.07 19.76 2.19
N THR A 202 -10.18 18.77 2.14
CA THR A 202 -8.92 18.75 2.92
C THR A 202 -7.71 18.32 2.09
N ASP A 203 -6.55 18.90 2.35
CA ASP A 203 -5.25 18.47 1.82
C ASP A 203 -4.44 17.66 2.85
N ALA A 204 -5.03 17.37 4.01
CA ALA A 204 -4.41 16.60 5.07
C ALA A 204 -4.35 15.10 4.74
N ASP A 205 -3.42 14.39 5.39
CA ASP A 205 -3.37 12.93 5.26
C ASP A 205 -4.51 12.27 6.02
N VAL A 206 -5.54 11.82 5.28
CA VAL A 206 -6.70 11.09 5.83
C VAL A 206 -6.32 9.64 6.11
N PHE A 207 -6.65 9.16 7.30
CA PHE A 207 -6.37 7.80 7.76
C PHE A 207 -7.63 7.10 8.27
N ILE A 208 -7.57 5.78 8.34
CA ILE A 208 -8.63 4.93 8.90
C ILE A 208 -8.07 3.82 9.79
N VAL A 209 -8.88 3.37 10.75
CA VAL A 209 -8.74 2.12 11.50
C VAL A 209 -10.07 1.38 11.45
N LEU A 210 -10.06 0.08 11.13
CA LEU A 210 -11.25 -0.77 11.21
C LEU A 210 -11.21 -1.57 12.51
N TYR A 211 -12.36 -1.72 13.16
CA TYR A 211 -12.54 -2.56 14.34
C TYR A 211 -13.60 -3.61 14.01
N GLY A 212 -13.25 -4.88 14.18
CA GLY A 212 -14.17 -5.99 14.09
C GLY A 212 -14.41 -6.62 15.45
N SER A 213 -14.99 -7.82 15.43
CA SER A 213 -15.36 -8.54 16.64
C SER A 213 -14.14 -9.01 17.45
N ASP A 214 -14.38 -9.28 18.73
CA ASP A 214 -13.38 -9.80 19.68
C ASP A 214 -12.14 -8.89 19.86
N GLY A 215 -12.28 -7.60 19.57
CA GLY A 215 -11.23 -6.60 19.75
C GLY A 215 -10.16 -6.59 18.65
N ILE A 216 -10.38 -7.31 17.54
CA ILE A 216 -9.48 -7.27 16.39
C ILE A 216 -9.60 -5.89 15.72
N CYS A 217 -8.47 -5.24 15.48
CA CYS A 217 -8.42 -3.99 14.74
C CYS A 217 -7.22 -3.92 13.81
N THR A 218 -7.36 -3.11 12.77
CA THR A 218 -6.25 -2.81 11.86
C THR A 218 -5.28 -1.84 12.52
N GLN A 219 -4.06 -1.74 11.99
CA GLN A 219 -3.26 -0.55 12.25
C GLN A 219 -3.90 0.69 11.59
N GLN A 220 -3.50 1.87 12.05
CA GLN A 220 -3.87 3.12 11.41
C GLN A 220 -3.25 3.19 10.01
N LYS A 221 -4.09 3.36 8.99
CA LYS A 221 -3.67 3.37 7.60
C LYS A 221 -4.08 4.67 6.91
N SER A 222 -3.11 5.38 6.34
CA SER A 222 -3.36 6.49 5.42
C SER A 222 -4.02 5.97 4.13
N LEU A 223 -5.07 6.64 3.68
CA LEU A 223 -5.80 6.26 2.45
C LEU A 223 -5.02 6.65 1.19
N CYS A 224 -4.27 7.75 1.25
CA CYS A 224 -3.41 8.21 0.18
C CYS A 224 -1.99 7.66 0.34
N LEU A 225 -1.34 7.29 -0.77
CA LEU A 225 0.01 6.72 -0.76
C LEU A 225 1.11 7.79 -0.63
N ASN A 226 0.80 9.03 -1.02
CA ASN A 226 1.78 10.12 -1.07
C ASN A 226 1.09 11.50 -1.08
N LYS A 227 1.90 12.56 -0.90
CA LYS A 227 1.44 13.96 -0.88
C LYS A 227 0.77 14.44 -2.17
N ARG A 228 1.05 13.80 -3.31
CA ARG A 228 0.42 14.20 -4.59
C ARG A 228 -1.04 13.73 -4.60
N GLU A 229 -1.29 12.50 -4.17
CA GLU A 229 -2.66 11.96 -4.02
C GLU A 229 -3.47 12.74 -2.99
N GLN A 230 -2.87 13.11 -1.84
CA GLN A 230 -3.53 13.91 -0.80
C GLN A 230 -4.13 15.22 -1.33
N ARG A 231 -3.52 15.82 -2.38
CA ARG A 231 -4.00 17.07 -3.01
C ARG A 231 -5.03 16.88 -4.13
N MET A 232 -5.33 15.63 -4.46
CA MET A 232 -6.26 15.26 -5.54
C MET A 232 -7.56 14.66 -5.01
N TYR A 233 -7.56 14.23 -3.76
CA TYR A 233 -8.69 13.58 -3.10
C TYR A 233 -9.27 14.48 -2.01
N PHE A 234 -10.45 14.06 -1.53
CA PHE A 234 -11.22 14.68 -0.46
C PHE A 234 -11.62 16.13 -0.73
N GLU A 235 -11.80 16.48 -2.01
CA GLU A 235 -12.35 17.77 -2.43
C GLU A 235 -13.82 17.90 -2.02
N ARG A 236 -14.33 19.13 -1.92
CA ARG A 236 -15.76 19.38 -1.66
C ARG A 236 -16.65 18.64 -2.67
N ASN A 237 -17.74 18.04 -2.20
CA ASN A 237 -18.70 17.31 -3.03
C ASN A 237 -18.06 16.20 -3.88
N SER A 238 -17.04 15.54 -3.33
CA SER A 238 -16.35 14.45 -4.02
C SER A 238 -16.63 13.10 -3.38
N VAL A 239 -16.59 12.07 -4.23
CA VAL A 239 -16.64 10.67 -3.82
C VAL A 239 -15.31 10.05 -4.23
N ASN A 240 -14.56 9.53 -3.26
CA ASN A 240 -13.26 8.92 -3.52
C ASN A 240 -13.24 7.49 -3.03
N GLN A 241 -12.75 6.60 -3.89
CA GLN A 241 -12.73 5.16 -3.65
C GLN A 241 -11.29 4.67 -3.57
N PHE A 242 -11.03 3.82 -2.58
CA PHE A 242 -9.72 3.26 -2.28
C PHE A 242 -9.85 1.76 -2.12
N ILE A 243 -8.93 1.00 -2.71
CA ILE A 243 -8.67 -0.39 -2.31
C ILE A 243 -7.45 -0.39 -1.40
N VAL A 244 -7.61 -0.94 -0.21
CA VAL A 244 -6.57 -0.96 0.83
C VAL A 244 -6.46 -2.36 1.41
N GLU A 245 -5.28 -2.96 1.34
CA GLU A 245 -4.97 -4.22 2.02
C GLU A 245 -4.73 -3.93 3.51
N LEU A 246 -5.57 -4.51 4.37
CA LEU A 246 -5.55 -4.33 5.82
C LEU A 246 -5.68 -5.68 6.53
N GLU A 247 -5.37 -5.72 7.82
CA GLU A 247 -5.65 -6.89 8.66
C GLU A 247 -7.10 -7.34 8.53
N ASP A 248 -7.32 -8.66 8.53
CA ASP A 248 -8.66 -9.22 8.49
C ASP A 248 -9.36 -9.02 9.84
N VAL A 249 -10.35 -8.13 9.89
CA VAL A 249 -11.14 -7.85 11.10
C VAL A 249 -12.35 -8.78 11.25
N GLY A 250 -12.46 -9.78 10.36
CA GLY A 250 -13.55 -10.75 10.37
C GLY A 250 -14.77 -10.30 9.58
N ASP A 251 -15.88 -10.99 9.79
CA ASP A 251 -17.08 -10.84 8.95
C ASP A 251 -17.90 -9.59 9.30
N MET A 252 -17.66 -8.99 10.47
CA MET A 252 -18.35 -7.81 10.96
C MET A 252 -17.37 -6.68 11.27
N ILE A 253 -17.66 -5.49 10.72
CA ILE A 253 -17.00 -4.25 11.11
C ILE A 253 -17.92 -3.55 12.13
N GLU A 254 -17.50 -3.49 13.39
CA GLU A 254 -18.29 -2.94 14.50
C GLU A 254 -18.22 -1.42 14.57
N LYS A 255 -17.05 -0.86 14.24
CA LYS A 255 -16.83 0.59 14.15
C LYS A 255 -15.61 0.90 13.29
N ILE A 256 -15.47 2.17 12.91
CA ILE A 256 -14.26 2.72 12.33
C ILE A 256 -13.77 3.92 13.13
N ARG A 257 -12.47 4.17 13.06
CA ARG A 257 -11.89 5.46 13.44
C ARG A 257 -11.35 6.11 12.18
N ILE A 258 -11.88 7.27 11.80
CA ILE A 258 -11.45 8.02 10.62
C ILE A 258 -11.06 9.44 11.02
N GLY A 259 -10.01 9.98 10.41
CA GLY A 259 -9.56 11.33 10.68
C GLY A 259 -8.40 11.74 9.79
N HIS A 260 -7.76 12.86 10.12
CA HIS A 260 -6.62 13.36 9.37
C HIS A 260 -5.50 13.86 10.30
N THR A 261 -4.30 14.04 9.74
CA THR A 261 -3.09 14.42 10.50
C THR A 261 -2.98 15.92 10.79
N GLY A 262 -3.98 16.73 10.43
CA GLY A 262 -3.99 18.19 10.65
C GLY A 262 -2.98 19.00 9.82
N GLY A 263 -2.17 18.37 8.97
CA GLY A 263 -1.24 19.05 8.07
C GLY A 263 -1.91 19.61 6.82
N GLY A 264 -1.24 20.54 6.14
CA GLY A 264 -1.78 21.19 4.92
C GLY A 264 -2.13 22.66 5.14
N LEU A 265 -2.55 23.34 4.07
CA LEU A 265 -2.98 24.75 4.16
C LEU A 265 -4.42 24.87 4.69
N ASN A 266 -5.26 23.87 4.38
CA ASN A 266 -6.66 23.77 4.77
C ASN A 266 -6.93 22.36 5.29
N SER A 267 -6.57 22.10 6.54
CA SER A 267 -6.69 20.75 7.09
C SER A 267 -8.12 20.39 7.51
N GLY A 268 -8.99 21.39 7.74
CA GLY A 268 -10.38 21.14 8.11
C GLY A 268 -11.15 20.39 7.03
N TRP A 269 -11.94 19.41 7.45
CA TRP A 269 -12.63 18.50 6.55
C TRP A 269 -14.05 18.27 7.01
N HIS A 270 -15.04 18.40 6.13
CA HIS A 270 -16.41 17.99 6.46
C HIS A 270 -16.72 16.65 5.80
N LEU A 271 -16.74 15.60 6.62
CA LEU A 271 -17.03 14.24 6.19
C LEU A 271 -18.54 14.00 6.21
N ASP A 272 -19.10 13.59 5.07
CA ASP A 272 -20.50 13.20 4.98
C ASP A 272 -20.70 11.79 5.56
N HIS A 273 -20.13 10.78 4.91
CA HIS A 273 -20.15 9.40 5.35
C HIS A 273 -19.05 8.56 4.68
N VAL A 274 -18.84 7.36 5.19
CA VAL A 274 -17.92 6.36 4.63
C VAL A 274 -18.69 5.08 4.32
N ALA A 275 -18.46 4.48 3.17
CA ALA A 275 -18.96 3.15 2.84
C ALA A 275 -17.77 2.17 2.72
N ILE A 276 -17.87 1.00 3.35
CA ILE A 276 -16.79 0.00 3.36
C ILE A 276 -17.31 -1.36 2.93
N ARG A 277 -16.59 -2.03 2.04
CA ARG A 277 -16.85 -3.39 1.61
C ARG A 277 -15.56 -4.22 1.69
N ARG A 278 -15.58 -5.29 2.48
CA ARG A 278 -14.52 -6.31 2.47
C ARG A 278 -14.60 -7.09 1.15
N LEU A 279 -13.47 -7.23 0.47
CA LEU A 279 -13.36 -7.92 -0.82
C LEU A 279 -12.66 -9.27 -0.58
N LEU A 280 -13.44 -10.35 -0.61
CA LEU A 280 -12.89 -11.70 -0.54
C LEU A 280 -12.54 -12.18 -1.95
N PRO A 281 -11.42 -12.90 -2.14
CA PRO A 281 -11.15 -13.60 -3.39
C PRO A 281 -12.31 -14.57 -3.68
N ASN A 282 -12.82 -14.56 -4.91
CA ASN A 282 -13.94 -15.43 -5.32
C ASN A 282 -13.72 -16.89 -4.86
N GLY A 283 -14.62 -17.40 -4.00
CA GLY A 283 -14.62 -18.81 -3.58
C GLY A 283 -14.34 -19.10 -2.11
N LYS A 284 -14.31 -18.09 -1.22
CA LYS A 284 -14.35 -18.26 0.23
C LYS A 284 -15.36 -17.32 0.86
#